data_AF-A0A7S0J3U5-F1
#
_entry.id   AF-A0A7S0J3U5-F1
#
_cell.length_a   1.000
_cell.length_b   1.000
_cell.length_c   1.000
_cell.angle_alpha   90.00
_cell.angle_beta   90.00
_cell.angle_gamma   90.00
#
_symmetry.space_group_name_H-M   'P 1'
#
loop_
_entity.id
_entity.type
_entity.pdbx_description
1 polymer ?
#
loop_
_entity_poly.entity_id
_entity_poly.type
_entity_poly.pdbx_seq_one_letter_code
_entity_poly.pdbx_strand_id
1 'polypeptide(L)'
;LSELPEVARRSFPPCMQNMYNKLSETHHLKHSARQQFGLFLKGIGLTCEESMAYWRSEFTKTMTPDKFQKEYGYGVRYNYGLEGKRQDWAPMSCGKIIASPGSNAAAGEHHGCPFRNFEEGQLRAQMQQMQVSSADISYIVEKVKGHHYQVACGKYFEARHKGSTLIETELGGIEHPNQFFEESLKFHAPKEAAAGPSSP
;
A
#
# COMPACT_ATOMS: atom_id res chain seq x y z
N LEU A 1 -15.80 2.13 3.76
CA LEU A 1 -15.13 1.20 4.72
C LEU A 1 -15.50 -0.27 4.55
N SER A 2 -16.76 -0.64 4.31
CA SER A 2 -17.19 -2.05 4.20
C SER A 2 -16.47 -2.85 3.12
N GLU A 3 -16.12 -2.22 2.00
CA GLU A 3 -15.41 -2.87 0.88
C GLU A 3 -13.88 -2.88 1.06
N LEU A 4 -13.34 -2.17 2.06
CA LEU A 4 -11.90 -2.01 2.25
C LEU A 4 -11.15 -3.35 2.37
N PRO A 5 -11.66 -4.40 3.05
CA PRO A 5 -10.96 -5.68 3.13
C PRO A 5 -10.76 -6.34 1.77
N GLU A 6 -11.79 -6.33 0.93
CA GLU A 6 -11.73 -6.94 -0.41
C GLU A 6 -10.85 -6.11 -1.35
N VAL A 7 -10.99 -4.78 -1.28
CA VAL A 7 -10.16 -3.84 -2.03
C VAL A 7 -8.69 -3.92 -1.62
N ALA A 8 -8.40 -4.07 -0.33
CA ALA A 8 -7.03 -4.25 0.16
C ALA A 8 -6.40 -5.51 -0.46
N ARG A 9 -7.09 -6.65 -0.31
CA ARG A 9 -6.63 -7.97 -0.80
C ARG A 9 -6.30 -7.97 -2.29
N ARG A 10 -7.04 -7.23 -3.11
CA ARG A 10 -6.88 -7.25 -4.57
C ARG A 10 -6.01 -6.11 -5.10
N SER A 11 -6.04 -4.92 -4.48
CA SER A 11 -5.51 -3.69 -5.07
C SER A 11 -4.42 -2.99 -4.26
N PHE A 12 -4.10 -3.43 -3.04
CA PHE A 12 -2.99 -2.80 -2.31
C PHE A 12 -1.64 -3.28 -2.84
N PRO A 13 -0.67 -2.37 -3.05
CA PRO A 13 0.71 -2.77 -3.33
C PRO A 13 1.30 -3.49 -2.11
N PRO A 14 2.37 -4.30 -2.27
CA PRO A 14 2.95 -5.09 -1.19
C PRO A 14 3.31 -4.29 0.06
N CYS A 15 3.77 -3.03 -0.08
CA CYS A 15 4.08 -2.17 1.06
C CYS A 15 2.85 -1.84 1.92
N MET A 16 1.72 -1.55 1.28
CA MET A 16 0.48 -1.23 1.99
C MET A 16 -0.21 -2.50 2.49
N GLN A 17 -0.15 -3.59 1.73
CA GLN A 17 -0.65 -4.90 2.18
C GLN A 17 0.09 -5.37 3.45
N ASN A 18 1.41 -5.15 3.53
CA ASN A 18 2.19 -5.49 4.72
C ASN A 18 1.66 -4.77 5.98
N MET A 19 1.45 -3.46 5.88
CA MET A 19 0.93 -2.65 6.99
C MET A 19 -0.54 -2.98 7.31
N TYR A 20 -1.36 -3.24 6.28
CA TYR A 20 -2.76 -3.66 6.47
C TYR A 20 -2.83 -4.99 7.23
N ASN A 21 -2.08 -6.01 6.78
CA ASN A 21 -2.02 -7.31 7.45
C ASN A 21 -1.54 -7.16 8.89
N LYS A 22 -0.49 -6.36 9.11
CA LYS A 22 0.03 -6.17 10.46
C LYS A 22 -0.97 -5.48 11.36
N LEU A 23 -1.66 -4.45 10.86
CA LEU A 23 -2.71 -3.78 11.60
C LEU A 23 -3.85 -4.74 11.97
N SER A 24 -4.27 -5.61 11.06
CA SER A 24 -5.28 -6.64 11.35
C SER A 24 -4.80 -7.70 12.34
N GLU A 25 -3.50 -8.01 12.37
CA GLU A 25 -2.90 -9.00 13.29
C GLU A 25 -2.69 -8.45 14.70
N THR A 26 -2.11 -7.25 14.82
CA THR A 26 -1.69 -6.69 16.12
C THR A 26 -2.56 -5.55 16.61
N HIS A 27 -3.51 -5.09 15.80
CA HIS A 27 -4.41 -3.99 16.12
C HIS A 27 -3.65 -2.70 16.49
N HIS A 28 -2.44 -2.55 15.94
CA HIS A 28 -1.56 -1.41 16.18
C HIS A 28 -0.51 -1.31 15.08
N LEU A 29 -0.07 -0.08 14.79
CA LEU A 29 1.07 0.21 13.94
C LEU A 29 1.95 1.27 14.62
N LYS A 30 3.27 1.18 14.42
CA LYS A 30 4.23 2.18 14.88
C LYS A 30 4.16 3.48 14.06
N HIS A 31 4.81 4.54 14.54
CA HIS A 31 4.64 5.91 14.03
C HIS A 31 4.82 6.02 12.52
N SER A 32 5.95 5.56 11.97
CA SER A 32 6.24 5.66 10.54
C SER A 32 5.26 4.84 9.69
N ALA A 33 4.82 3.68 10.17
CA ALA A 33 3.81 2.86 9.50
C ALA A 33 2.43 3.55 9.50
N ARG A 34 2.03 4.16 10.63
CA ARG A 34 0.80 4.97 10.69
C ARG A 34 0.84 6.14 9.73
N GLN A 35 1.99 6.78 9.56
CA GLN A 35 2.15 7.89 8.64
C GLN A 35 2.07 7.44 7.18
N GLN A 36 2.88 6.45 6.78
CA GLN A 36 2.90 5.94 5.40
C GLN A 36 1.53 5.36 4.99
N PHE A 37 0.95 4.51 5.85
CA PHE A 37 -0.35 3.90 5.56
C PHE A 37 -1.49 4.91 5.65
N GLY A 38 -1.47 5.80 6.65
CA GLY A 38 -2.51 6.82 6.81
C GLY A 38 -2.56 7.80 5.64
N LEU A 39 -1.41 8.22 5.11
CA LEU A 39 -1.36 9.08 3.92
C LEU A 39 -1.77 8.33 2.64
N PHE A 40 -1.45 7.03 2.54
CA PHE A 40 -1.96 6.20 1.45
C PHE A 40 -3.48 6.09 1.49
N LEU A 41 -4.07 5.82 2.67
CA LEU A 41 -5.52 5.73 2.86
C LEU A 41 -6.24 7.04 2.48
N LYS A 42 -5.66 8.19 2.85
CA LYS A 42 -6.11 9.50 2.38
C LYS A 42 -6.06 9.59 0.85
N GLY A 43 -4.95 9.18 0.25
CA GLY A 43 -4.76 9.24 -1.20
C GLY A 43 -5.70 8.34 -2.00
N ILE A 44 -6.21 7.24 -1.41
CA ILE A 44 -7.24 6.40 -2.06
C ILE A 44 -8.67 6.90 -1.80
N GLY A 45 -8.82 8.06 -1.16
CA GLY A 45 -10.10 8.77 -1.03
C GLY A 45 -10.80 8.65 0.32
N LEU A 46 -10.19 8.05 1.35
CA LEU A 46 -10.80 8.08 2.68
C LEU A 46 -10.83 9.52 3.21
N THR A 47 -11.99 9.92 3.73
CA THR A 47 -12.13 11.18 4.48
C THR A 47 -11.40 11.11 5.83
N CYS A 48 -11.22 12.26 6.48
CA CYS A 48 -10.65 12.28 7.83
C CYS A 48 -11.55 11.52 8.82
N GLU A 49 -12.87 11.63 8.66
CA GLU A 49 -13.88 10.97 9.47
C GLU A 49 -13.81 9.44 9.29
N GLU A 50 -13.76 8.96 8.05
CA GLU A 50 -13.63 7.53 7.75
C GLU A 50 -12.29 6.97 8.23
N SER A 51 -11.21 7.73 8.07
CA SER A 51 -9.89 7.34 8.59
C SER A 51 -9.91 7.26 10.11
N MET A 52 -10.50 8.24 10.79
CA MET A 52 -10.64 8.22 12.25
C MET A 52 -11.44 7.00 12.71
N ALA A 53 -12.56 6.73 12.04
CA ALA A 53 -13.39 5.56 12.33
C ALA A 53 -12.61 4.25 12.11
N TYR A 54 -11.86 4.15 11.01
CA TYR A 54 -11.04 2.98 10.69
C TYR A 54 -9.96 2.74 11.75
N TRP A 55 -9.11 3.74 12.01
CA TRP A 55 -8.04 3.63 13.01
C TRP A 55 -8.58 3.34 14.40
N ARG A 56 -9.70 3.98 14.79
CA ARG A 56 -10.38 3.71 16.07
C ARG A 56 -10.83 2.26 16.13
N SER A 57 -11.52 1.77 15.08
CA SER A 57 -12.08 0.41 15.05
C SER A 57 -11.03 -0.69 15.20
N GLU A 58 -9.82 -0.48 14.65
CA GLU A 58 -8.72 -1.42 14.83
C GLU A 58 -8.04 -1.24 16.18
N PHE A 59 -7.62 -0.02 16.55
CA PHE A 59 -6.82 0.20 17.75
C PHE A 59 -7.59 -0.13 19.03
N THR A 60 -8.91 0.09 19.05
CA THR A 60 -9.72 -0.20 20.24
C THR A 60 -9.93 -1.69 20.52
N LYS A 61 -9.40 -2.57 19.67
CA LYS A 61 -9.32 -4.01 19.98
C LYS A 61 -8.25 -4.31 21.05
N THR A 62 -7.27 -3.42 21.23
CA THR A 62 -6.17 -3.57 22.23
C THR A 62 -6.00 -2.38 23.17
N MET A 63 -6.71 -1.27 22.95
CA MET A 63 -6.71 -0.11 23.84
C MET A 63 -8.12 0.47 24.05
N THR A 64 -8.29 1.36 25.04
CA THR A 64 -9.59 2.02 25.25
C THR A 64 -9.84 3.12 24.20
N PRO A 65 -11.11 3.44 23.88
CA PRO A 65 -11.44 4.56 22.99
C PRO A 65 -10.85 5.90 23.44
N ASP A 66 -10.81 6.16 24.75
CA ASP A 66 -10.24 7.39 25.30
C ASP A 66 -8.72 7.47 25.08
N LYS A 67 -8.02 6.34 25.27
CA LYS A 67 -6.59 6.24 24.99
C LYS A 67 -6.31 6.47 23.51
N PHE A 68 -7.11 5.87 22.63
CA PHE A 68 -7.01 6.11 21.18
C PHE A 68 -7.15 7.60 20.85
N GLN A 69 -8.21 8.24 21.34
CA GLN A 69 -8.51 9.64 21.06
C GLN A 69 -7.36 10.56 21.51
N LYS A 70 -6.84 10.31 22.72
CA LYS A 70 -5.76 11.11 23.34
C LYS A 70 -4.42 10.93 22.62
N GLU A 71 -4.04 9.70 22.27
CA GLU A 71 -2.70 9.39 21.76
C GLU A 71 -2.59 9.44 20.23
N TYR A 72 -3.66 9.15 19.49
CA TYR A 72 -3.61 8.94 18.03
C TYR A 72 -4.53 9.87 17.25
N GLY A 73 -5.61 10.37 17.84
CA GLY A 73 -6.58 11.21 17.14
C GLY A 73 -5.95 12.47 16.52
N TYR A 74 -5.01 13.11 17.23
CA TYR A 74 -4.25 14.24 16.69
C TYR A 74 -3.47 13.86 15.43
N GLY A 75 -2.78 12.71 15.45
CA GLY A 75 -1.97 12.25 14.32
C GLY A 75 -2.80 11.94 13.07
N VAL A 76 -4.01 11.40 13.24
CA VAL A 76 -4.94 11.21 12.11
C VAL A 76 -5.31 12.56 11.50
N ARG A 77 -5.78 13.52 12.29
CA ARG A 77 -6.17 14.86 11.80
C ARG A 77 -5.00 15.64 11.20
N TYR A 78 -3.80 15.44 11.73
CA TYR A 78 -2.57 16.04 11.20
C TYR A 78 -2.29 15.63 9.76
N ASN A 79 -2.50 14.36 9.38
CA ASN A 79 -2.33 13.89 8.00
C ASN A 79 -3.29 14.58 7.00
N TYR A 80 -4.41 15.10 7.49
CA TYR A 80 -5.43 15.82 6.70
C TYR A 80 -5.28 17.34 6.79
N GLY A 81 -4.20 17.86 7.37
CA GLY A 81 -3.98 19.32 7.48
C GLY A 81 -4.96 20.01 8.44
N LEU A 82 -5.61 19.27 9.35
CA LEU A 82 -6.55 19.82 10.32
C LEU A 82 -5.90 20.22 11.65
N GLU A 83 -4.58 19.99 11.78
CA GLU A 83 -3.80 20.25 12.98
C GLU A 83 -2.44 20.91 12.63
N GLY A 84 -1.76 21.45 13.64
CA GLY A 84 -0.43 22.05 13.48
C GLY A 84 -0.42 23.22 12.50
N LYS A 85 0.55 23.25 11.56
CA LYS A 85 0.66 24.28 10.50
C LYS A 85 -0.40 24.16 9.40
N ARG A 86 -1.37 23.24 9.54
CA ARG A 86 -2.44 22.97 8.57
C ARG A 86 -1.91 22.65 7.17
N GLN A 87 -0.77 21.97 7.11
CA GLN A 87 -0.19 21.53 5.86
C GLN A 87 -0.94 20.29 5.36
N ASP A 88 -1.39 20.36 4.11
CA ASP A 88 -2.00 19.23 3.45
C ASP A 88 -0.92 18.24 2.98
N TRP A 89 -0.70 17.18 3.76
CA TRP A 89 0.36 16.20 3.49
C TRP A 89 -0.02 15.29 2.32
N ALA A 90 0.79 15.31 1.26
CA ALA A 90 0.62 14.40 0.14
C ALA A 90 0.97 12.94 0.50
N PRO A 91 0.30 11.95 -0.12
CA PRO A 91 0.74 10.55 -0.12
C PRO A 91 2.22 10.40 -0.48
N MET A 92 2.88 9.38 0.07
CA MET A 92 4.32 9.18 -0.14
C MET A 92 4.60 8.43 -1.45
N SER A 93 5.49 8.97 -2.28
CA SER A 93 5.99 8.28 -3.48
C SER A 93 6.87 7.08 -3.14
N CYS A 94 7.04 6.16 -4.10
CA CYS A 94 7.97 5.03 -3.97
C CYS A 94 9.38 5.51 -3.63
N GLY A 95 9.88 6.55 -4.32
CA GLY A 95 11.19 7.13 -4.06
C GLY A 95 11.36 7.61 -2.61
N LYS A 96 10.35 8.30 -2.05
CA LYS A 96 10.36 8.72 -0.64
C LYS A 96 10.34 7.53 0.33
N ILE A 97 9.49 6.54 0.07
CA ILE A 97 9.37 5.32 0.90
C ILE A 97 10.67 4.51 0.88
N ILE A 98 11.31 4.38 -0.28
CA ILE A 98 12.59 3.68 -0.47
C ILE A 98 13.73 4.44 0.21
N ALA A 99 13.75 5.77 0.12
CA ALA A 99 14.80 6.59 0.72
C ALA A 99 14.67 6.78 2.24
N SER A 100 13.49 6.49 2.82
CA SER A 100 13.23 6.77 4.23
C SER A 100 14.07 5.90 5.18
N PRO A 101 14.80 6.48 6.15
CA PRO A 101 15.55 5.75 7.17
C PRO A 101 14.62 4.93 8.10
N GLY A 102 15.11 3.82 8.65
CA GLY A 102 14.35 2.98 9.59
C GLY A 102 13.52 1.87 8.95
N SER A 103 13.51 1.80 7.62
CA SER A 103 12.89 0.73 6.85
C SER A 103 13.69 -0.59 6.94
N ASN A 104 14.98 -0.49 7.29
CA ASN A 104 15.86 -1.63 7.52
C ASN A 104 15.89 -1.94 9.03
N ALA A 105 15.26 -3.05 9.42
CA ALA A 105 15.65 -3.87 10.58
C ALA A 105 15.49 -3.32 12.02
N ALA A 106 14.70 -2.27 12.29
CA ALA A 106 14.26 -2.05 13.68
C ALA A 106 13.14 -3.05 14.02
N ALA A 107 13.35 -3.90 15.04
CA ALA A 107 12.40 -4.94 15.44
C ALA A 107 10.96 -4.39 15.56
N GLY A 108 10.05 -4.92 14.73
CA GLY A 108 8.63 -4.55 14.73
C GLY A 108 8.25 -3.29 13.95
N GLU A 109 9.13 -2.72 13.12
CA GLU A 109 8.73 -1.75 12.08
C GLU A 109 8.17 -2.46 10.84
N HIS A 110 7.06 -1.94 10.28
CA HIS A 110 6.36 -2.54 9.13
C HIS A 110 6.18 -1.57 7.95
N HIS A 111 6.77 -0.38 8.04
CA HIS A 111 6.77 0.64 7.00
C HIS A 111 7.89 0.40 5.98
N GLY A 112 7.92 1.19 4.92
CA GLY A 112 8.91 1.10 3.86
C GLY A 112 8.47 0.26 2.66
N CYS A 113 9.44 -0.09 1.81
CA CYS A 113 9.25 -0.91 0.62
C CYS A 113 9.71 -2.35 0.89
N PRO A 114 8.83 -3.38 0.82
CA PRO A 114 9.23 -4.78 1.03
C PRO A 114 10.36 -5.22 0.10
N PHE A 115 10.36 -4.74 -1.15
CA PHE A 115 11.42 -5.04 -2.13
C PHE A 115 12.80 -4.48 -1.75
N ARG A 116 12.86 -3.49 -0.85
CA ARG A 116 14.13 -2.96 -0.32
C ARG A 116 14.51 -3.62 1.00
N ASN A 117 13.52 -3.85 1.87
CA ASN A 117 13.76 -4.12 3.28
C ASN A 117 13.77 -5.60 3.64
N PHE A 118 13.03 -6.43 2.89
CA PHE A 118 12.91 -7.84 3.20
C PHE A 118 14.16 -8.57 2.68
N GLU A 119 14.67 -9.47 3.50
CA GLU A 119 15.68 -10.41 3.04
C GLU A 119 15.09 -11.34 1.98
N GLU A 120 15.92 -11.92 1.12
CA GLU A 120 15.46 -12.72 -0.02
C GLU A 120 14.50 -13.85 0.42
N GLY A 121 14.80 -14.55 1.53
CA GLY A 121 13.93 -15.60 2.05
C GLY A 121 12.53 -15.09 2.45
N GLN A 122 12.48 -13.95 3.16
CA GLN A 122 11.23 -13.30 3.56
C GLN A 122 10.43 -12.82 2.34
N LEU A 123 11.12 -12.21 1.37
CA LEU A 123 10.51 -11.74 0.13
C LEU A 123 9.91 -12.91 -0.66
N ARG A 124 10.66 -14.00 -0.84
CA ARG A 124 10.17 -15.20 -1.53
C ARG A 124 8.94 -15.79 -0.85
N ALA A 125 8.98 -15.95 0.48
CA ALA A 125 7.86 -16.46 1.25
C ALA A 125 6.61 -15.56 1.11
N GLN A 126 6.78 -14.23 1.19
CA GLN A 126 5.68 -13.29 1.01
C GLN A 126 5.09 -13.37 -0.40
N MET A 127 5.92 -13.40 -1.45
CA MET A 127 5.44 -13.50 -2.83
C MET A 127 4.71 -14.83 -3.09
N GLN A 128 5.18 -15.93 -2.51
CA GLN A 128 4.48 -17.23 -2.57
C GLN A 128 3.11 -17.16 -1.88
N GLN A 129 3.03 -16.55 -0.70
CA GLN A 129 1.76 -16.33 0.01
C GLN A 129 0.78 -15.48 -0.83
N MET A 130 1.31 -14.54 -1.62
CA MET A 130 0.55 -13.72 -2.56
C MET A 130 0.27 -14.42 -3.91
N GLN A 131 0.55 -15.72 -4.02
CA GLN A 131 0.29 -16.56 -5.19
C GLN A 131 1.04 -16.12 -6.46
N VAL A 132 2.25 -15.59 -6.31
CA VAL A 132 3.14 -15.27 -7.43
C VAL A 132 3.88 -16.53 -7.88
N SER A 133 4.06 -16.73 -9.19
CA SER A 133 4.73 -17.92 -9.73
C SER A 133 6.22 -17.95 -9.40
N SER A 134 6.82 -19.14 -9.29
CA SER A 134 8.27 -19.28 -9.01
C SER A 134 9.16 -18.58 -10.05
N ALA A 135 8.72 -18.51 -11.31
CA ALA A 135 9.43 -17.82 -12.39
C ALA A 135 9.40 -16.30 -12.15
N ASP A 136 8.22 -15.74 -11.87
CA ASP A 136 8.08 -14.30 -11.59
C ASP A 136 8.79 -13.90 -10.30
N ILE A 137 8.78 -14.75 -9.27
CA ILE A 137 9.54 -14.54 -8.03
C ILE A 137 11.03 -14.44 -8.33
N SER A 138 11.55 -15.31 -9.18
CA SER A 138 12.98 -15.29 -9.54
C SER A 138 13.36 -13.99 -10.25
N TYR A 139 12.51 -13.50 -11.16
CA TYR A 139 12.69 -12.19 -11.79
C TYR A 139 12.63 -11.04 -10.77
N ILE A 140 11.64 -11.04 -9.88
CA ILE A 140 11.49 -10.03 -8.82
C ILE A 140 12.76 -9.97 -7.97
N VAL A 141 13.28 -11.12 -7.54
CA VAL A 141 14.51 -11.20 -6.74
C VAL A 141 15.72 -10.67 -7.50
N GLU A 142 15.85 -10.97 -8.80
CA GLU A 142 16.92 -10.42 -9.65
C GLU A 142 16.86 -8.89 -9.69
N LYS A 143 15.66 -8.31 -9.89
CA LYS A 143 15.48 -6.84 -9.90
C LYS A 143 15.77 -6.21 -8.54
N VAL A 144 15.40 -6.87 -7.45
CA VAL A 144 15.75 -6.44 -6.08
C VAL A 144 17.26 -6.41 -5.88
N LYS A 145 18.00 -7.43 -6.34
CA LYS A 145 19.47 -7.47 -6.28
C LYS A 145 20.13 -6.35 -7.08
N GLY A 146 19.52 -5.97 -8.21
CA GLY A 146 19.91 -4.80 -9.00
C GLY A 146 19.41 -3.45 -8.45
N HIS A 147 18.80 -3.42 -7.26
CA HIS A 147 18.18 -2.22 -6.66
C HIS A 147 17.03 -1.60 -7.50
N HIS A 148 16.47 -2.34 -8.44
CA HIS A 148 15.33 -1.94 -9.27
C HIS A 148 13.99 -2.24 -8.59
N TYR A 149 13.78 -1.67 -7.40
CA TYR A 149 12.63 -2.00 -6.53
C TYR A 149 11.27 -1.68 -7.15
N GLN A 150 11.18 -0.60 -7.93
CA GLN A 150 9.95 -0.18 -8.60
C GLN A 150 9.59 -1.12 -9.76
N VAL A 151 10.59 -1.62 -10.49
CA VAL A 151 10.44 -2.65 -11.52
C VAL A 151 9.95 -3.96 -10.88
N ALA A 152 10.54 -4.34 -9.74
CA ALA A 152 10.12 -5.53 -8.99
C ALA A 152 8.64 -5.42 -8.55
N CYS A 153 8.21 -4.24 -8.08
CA CYS A 153 6.81 -3.96 -7.76
C CYS A 153 5.89 -4.04 -9.00
N GLY A 154 6.35 -3.51 -10.14
CA GLY A 154 5.64 -3.65 -11.42
C GLY A 154 5.48 -5.11 -11.84
N LYS A 155 6.51 -5.93 -11.68
CA LYS A 155 6.42 -7.37 -11.96
C LYS A 155 5.45 -8.10 -11.04
N TYR A 156 5.44 -7.74 -9.76
CA TYR A 156 4.42 -8.23 -8.85
C TYR A 156 3.00 -7.87 -9.33
N PHE A 157 2.80 -6.63 -9.78
CA PHE A 157 1.50 -6.20 -10.33
C PHE A 157 1.08 -7.11 -11.49
N GLU A 158 1.93 -7.30 -12.49
CA GLU A 158 1.61 -8.11 -13.67
C GLU A 158 1.30 -9.57 -13.33
N ALA A 159 2.04 -10.14 -12.37
CA ALA A 159 1.78 -11.49 -11.90
C ALA A 159 0.39 -11.64 -11.26
N ARG A 160 -0.12 -10.57 -10.63
CA ARG A 160 -1.45 -10.53 -10.01
C ARG A 160 -2.57 -10.10 -10.97
N HIS A 161 -2.23 -9.36 -12.02
CA HIS A 161 -3.17 -8.81 -13.00
C HIS A 161 -2.82 -9.34 -14.40
N LYS A 162 -3.00 -10.65 -14.61
CA LYS A 162 -2.59 -11.33 -15.84
C LYS A 162 -3.15 -10.62 -17.09
N GLY A 163 -2.24 -10.22 -17.99
CA GLY A 163 -2.57 -9.46 -19.19
C GLY A 163 -2.39 -7.94 -19.07
N SER A 164 -2.00 -7.41 -17.90
CA SER A 164 -1.52 -6.03 -17.77
C SER A 164 -0.04 -5.92 -18.19
N THR A 165 0.38 -4.74 -18.66
CA THR A 165 1.74 -4.45 -19.11
C THR A 165 2.34 -3.25 -18.36
N LEU A 166 2.35 -3.30 -17.03
CA LEU A 166 2.81 -2.16 -16.21
C LEU A 166 4.34 -2.00 -16.16
N ILE A 167 5.12 -3.05 -16.42
CA ILE A 167 6.58 -2.96 -16.58
C ILE A 167 6.95 -2.27 -17.90
N GLU A 168 6.14 -2.44 -18.95
CA GLU A 168 6.39 -1.92 -20.30
C GLU A 168 5.92 -0.47 -20.48
N THR A 169 5.43 0.17 -19.41
CA THR A 169 5.10 1.60 -19.47
C THR A 169 6.37 2.43 -19.67
N GLU A 170 6.24 3.60 -20.31
CA GLU A 170 7.34 4.56 -20.53
C GLU A 170 8.08 4.95 -19.23
N LEU A 171 7.46 4.70 -18.07
CA LEU A 171 7.96 4.99 -16.73
C LEU A 171 8.95 3.93 -16.18
N GLY A 172 9.05 2.76 -16.80
CA GLY A 172 9.97 1.70 -16.35
C GLY A 172 9.66 1.15 -14.95
N GLY A 173 8.40 1.18 -14.51
CA GLY A 173 7.93 0.63 -13.23
C GLY A 173 6.88 1.47 -12.51
N ILE A 174 6.56 1.10 -11.26
CA ILE A 174 5.58 1.81 -10.42
C ILE A 174 6.28 2.90 -9.58
N GLU A 175 5.82 4.14 -9.67
CA GLU A 175 6.43 5.27 -8.95
C GLU A 175 5.68 5.72 -7.71
N HIS A 176 4.43 5.28 -7.57
CA HIS A 176 3.59 5.65 -6.43
C HIS A 176 2.70 4.49 -5.95
N PRO A 177 2.56 4.26 -4.63
CA PRO A 177 1.60 3.26 -4.12
C PRO A 177 0.15 3.52 -4.52
N ASN A 178 -0.29 4.79 -4.53
CA ASN A 178 -1.61 5.18 -5.03
C ASN A 178 -1.77 4.93 -6.54
N GLN A 179 -0.72 5.12 -7.36
CA GLN A 179 -0.76 4.74 -8.79
C GLN A 179 -0.99 3.23 -8.93
N PHE A 180 -0.25 2.39 -8.19
CA PHE A 180 -0.50 0.94 -8.19
C PHE A 180 -1.98 0.61 -7.89
N PHE A 181 -2.51 1.26 -6.86
CA PHE A 181 -3.88 1.06 -6.43
C PHE A 181 -4.89 1.44 -7.52
N GLU A 182 -4.74 2.63 -8.10
CA GLU A 182 -5.59 3.14 -9.17
C GLU A 182 -5.56 2.23 -10.41
N GLU A 183 -4.39 1.79 -10.85
CA GLU A 183 -4.25 0.87 -11.98
C GLU A 183 -4.88 -0.50 -11.69
N SER A 184 -4.77 -0.99 -10.46
CA SER A 184 -5.46 -2.22 -10.04
C SER A 184 -6.97 -2.06 -10.06
N LEU A 185 -7.50 -0.92 -9.59
CA LEU A 185 -8.93 -0.64 -9.66
C LEU A 185 -9.42 -0.57 -11.11
N LYS A 186 -8.67 0.10 -12.01
CA LYS A 186 -8.98 0.14 -13.45
C LYS A 186 -9.00 -1.26 -14.07
N PHE A 187 -8.05 -2.12 -13.72
CA PHE A 187 -8.01 -3.50 -14.20
C PHE A 187 -9.24 -4.31 -13.79
N HIS A 188 -9.75 -4.08 -12.57
CA HIS A 188 -10.93 -4.77 -12.04
C HIS A 188 -12.25 -4.09 -12.38
N ALA A 189 -12.23 -2.89 -12.95
CA ALA A 189 -13.43 -2.20 -13.39
C ALA A 189 -14.13 -3.03 -14.48
N PRO A 190 -15.47 -3.09 -14.49
CA PRO A 190 -16.19 -3.66 -15.61
C PRO A 190 -15.75 -2.95 -16.88
N LYS A 191 -15.31 -3.71 -17.90
CA LYS A 191 -15.14 -3.14 -19.23
C LYS A 191 -16.51 -2.62 -19.64
N GLU A 192 -16.68 -1.30 -19.76
CA GLU A 192 -17.88 -0.75 -20.38
C GLU A 192 -18.08 -1.48 -21.71
N ALA A 193 -19.31 -1.94 -21.92
CA ALA A 193 -19.68 -2.69 -23.10
C ALA A 193 -19.21 -1.92 -24.34
N ALA A 194 -18.23 -2.47 -25.05
CA ALA A 194 -17.97 -2.14 -26.43
C ALA A 194 -19.21 -2.57 -27.26
N ALA A 195 -20.28 -1.78 -27.18
CA ALA A 195 -21.53 -1.98 -27.89
C ALA A 195 -22.33 -0.66 -27.88
N GLY A 196 -21.85 0.32 -28.64
CA GLY A 196 -22.74 1.28 -29.30
C GLY A 196 -22.82 0.88 -30.76
N PRO A 197 -23.97 0.43 -31.28
CA PRO A 197 -24.10 0.09 -32.69
C PRO A 197 -23.91 1.36 -33.52
N SER A 198 -22.92 1.39 -34.40
CA SER A 198 -22.96 2.28 -35.55
C SER A 198 -24.16 1.88 -36.39
N SER A 199 -25.16 2.75 -36.46
CA SER A 199 -26.29 2.61 -37.36
C SER A 199 -26.83 3.99 -37.71
N PRO A 200 -27.42 4.17 -38.90
CA PRO A 200 -27.16 3.54 -40.20
C PRO A 200 -26.26 4.41 -41.09
#